data_AF-A0A099T0F0-F1
#
_entry.id   AF-A0A099T0F0-F1
#
_cell.length_a   1.000
_cell.length_b   1.000
_cell.length_c   1.000
_cell.angle_alpha   90.00
_cell.angle_beta   90.00
_cell.angle_gamma   90.00
#
_symmetry.space_group_name_H-M   'P 1'
#
loop_
_entity.id
_entity.type
_entity.pdbx_description
1 polymer ?
#
loop_
_entity_poly.entity_id
_entity_poly.type
_entity_poly.pdbx_seq_one_letter_code
_entity_poly.pdbx_strand_id
1 'polypeptide(L)'
;MEQEYYVCTGCALLCDDIEIEITDKKLSKINNACLKGVARLKECAEPAECKVDGSNVNIDDAIKEAASILKNASNPLIFGMGNSTTSAQKKAIELAKTTNAYIDDTSSFCQGPVIEAILGDRIKTCTLDEVKDYSDVIVYWGADPSNSHPRHLSKYTYFPRGKERQRGWEEDRTAICIDVRKSDTAIICGDKFYQIPPQADEELIDALVAALSGKVPKVSFGMGPKKILELANMLKKAKFGTICVGLGLIYSIPDVEPLVRLMNKLNEVSNFHLIPMVGQYNMRGFDHNLHEETGYINRARFQESDVEHGPQCSIVELLRTKSVDAALIIGSDPMSSLPGTIAKELLDIPVITIDPCVTMTSRKAKVAIASVTSGSECGGTAIRMDGVEVEFKPMIPTDDLSDEEILSRIMEAL
;
A
#
# COMPACT_ATOMS: atom_id res chain seq x y z
N MET A 1 19.73 30.00 5.80
CA MET A 1 19.74 28.72 5.09
C MET A 1 18.30 28.37 4.84
N GLU A 2 17.90 28.20 3.58
CA GLU A 2 16.58 27.61 3.30
C GLU A 2 16.57 26.22 3.94
N GLN A 3 15.54 25.94 4.71
CA GLN A 3 15.40 24.67 5.39
C GLN A 3 15.00 23.63 4.34
N GLU A 4 15.86 22.65 4.11
CA GLU A 4 15.61 21.56 3.17
C GLU A 4 14.72 20.51 3.85
N TYR A 5 13.61 20.16 3.19
CA TYR A 5 12.71 19.10 3.63
C TYR A 5 12.85 17.87 2.74
N TYR A 6 12.67 16.70 3.34
CA TYR A 6 12.73 15.42 2.66
C TYR A 6 11.43 14.65 2.78
N VAL A 7 11.27 13.64 1.92
CA VAL A 7 10.10 12.77 1.87
C VAL A 7 10.35 11.48 2.64
N CYS A 8 9.42 11.11 3.51
CA CYS A 8 9.43 9.85 4.24
C CYS A 8 8.82 8.70 3.43
N THR A 9 9.60 7.66 3.15
CA THR A 9 9.15 6.42 2.48
C THR A 9 8.69 5.33 3.46
N GLY A 10 8.29 5.69 4.69
CA GLY A 10 7.87 4.72 5.71
C GLY A 10 6.44 4.16 5.53
N CYS A 11 5.57 4.87 4.81
CA CYS A 11 4.22 4.42 4.44
C CYS A 11 3.73 5.25 3.25
N ALA A 12 2.56 4.90 2.71
CA ALA A 12 1.98 5.56 1.53
C ALA A 12 1.50 7.01 1.75
N LEU A 13 1.81 7.62 2.90
CA LEU A 13 1.58 9.06 3.12
C LEU A 13 2.65 9.95 2.51
N LEU A 14 3.85 9.40 2.25
CA LEU A 14 4.97 10.14 1.65
C LEU A 14 5.14 11.55 2.25
N CYS A 15 5.24 11.63 3.59
CA CYS A 15 5.31 12.92 4.27
C CYS A 15 6.55 13.69 3.80
N ASP A 16 6.35 14.83 3.15
CA ASP A 16 7.32 15.71 2.48
C ASP A 16 7.88 16.86 3.34
N ASP A 17 7.73 16.77 4.65
CA ASP A 17 8.13 17.80 5.63
C ASP A 17 9.11 17.25 6.66
N ILE A 18 9.90 16.23 6.31
CA ILE A 18 10.89 15.65 7.21
C ILE A 18 12.11 16.53 7.24
N GLU A 19 12.51 16.91 8.45
CA GLU A 19 13.77 17.62 8.67
C GLU A 19 14.78 16.65 9.26
N ILE A 20 16.02 16.77 8.81
CA ILE A 20 17.12 15.94 9.29
C ILE A 20 18.32 16.78 9.68
N GLU A 21 19.09 16.29 10.63
CA GLU A 21 20.46 16.72 10.87
C GLU A 21 21.39 15.55 10.59
N ILE A 22 22.47 15.80 9.86
CA ILE A 22 23.48 14.80 9.50
C ILE A 22 24.78 15.15 10.21
N THR A 23 25.33 14.18 10.96
CA THR A 23 26.66 14.28 11.59
C THR A 23 27.45 13.03 11.22
N ASP A 24 28.69 13.17 10.76
CA ASP A 24 29.56 12.05 10.37
C ASP A 24 28.91 11.06 9.37
N LYS A 25 28.19 11.60 8.36
CA LYS A 25 27.42 10.83 7.35
C LYS A 25 26.32 9.93 7.94
N LYS A 26 25.85 10.21 9.17
CA LYS A 26 24.73 9.51 9.80
C LYS A 26 23.63 10.50 10.20
N LEU A 27 22.38 10.03 10.16
CA LEU A 27 21.23 10.80 10.66
C LEU A 27 21.35 10.96 12.19
N SER A 28 21.69 12.16 12.66
CA SER A 28 21.81 12.45 14.08
C SER A 28 20.49 12.91 14.70
N LYS A 29 19.66 13.63 13.94
CA LYS A 29 18.29 14.00 14.35
C LYS A 29 17.32 13.89 13.17
N ILE A 30 16.08 13.54 13.50
CA ILE A 30 14.96 13.44 12.56
C ILE A 30 13.77 14.12 13.23
N ASN A 31 13.30 15.25 12.69
CA ASN A 31 12.09 15.93 13.15
C ASN A 31 10.92 15.61 12.21
N ASN A 32 9.70 15.84 12.70
CA ASN A 32 8.41 15.64 12.00
C ASN A 32 8.09 14.20 11.57
N ALA A 33 9.06 13.27 11.51
CA ALA A 33 8.79 11.85 11.26
C ALA A 33 8.04 11.21 12.44
N CYS A 34 7.04 10.38 12.14
CA CYS A 34 6.45 9.49 13.15
C CYS A 34 7.40 8.32 13.46
N LEU A 35 7.08 7.51 14.46
CA LEU A 35 7.89 6.33 14.84
C LEU A 35 8.15 5.38 13.67
N LYS A 36 7.16 5.16 12.79
CA LYS A 36 7.35 4.34 11.58
C LYS A 36 8.36 4.96 10.60
N GLY A 37 8.29 6.29 10.43
CA GLY A 37 9.24 7.03 9.61
C GLY A 37 10.65 7.00 10.21
N VAL A 38 10.78 7.23 11.51
CA VAL A 38 12.08 7.12 12.22
C VAL A 38 12.66 5.71 12.09
N ALA A 39 11.83 4.66 12.20
CA ALA A 39 12.28 3.29 12.03
C ALA A 39 12.74 3.00 10.59
N ARG A 40 12.09 3.58 9.58
CA ARG A 40 12.49 3.45 8.16
C ARG A 40 13.78 4.19 7.84
N LEU A 41 14.00 5.36 8.45
CA LEU A 41 15.15 6.22 8.18
C LEU A 41 16.39 5.85 9.00
N LYS A 42 16.22 5.21 10.16
CA LYS A 42 17.34 4.68 10.91
C LYS A 42 17.94 3.47 10.22
N GLU A 43 19.25 3.32 10.38
CA GLU A 43 20.02 2.19 9.89
C GLU A 43 19.36 0.87 10.32
N CYS A 44 19.26 -0.07 9.37
CA CYS A 44 18.69 -1.38 9.64
C CYS A 44 19.48 -2.09 10.74
N ALA A 45 18.79 -2.74 11.68
CA ALA A 45 19.47 -3.46 12.76
C ALA A 45 20.31 -4.63 12.23
N GLU A 46 19.85 -5.28 11.18
CA GLU A 46 20.56 -6.32 10.44
C GLU A 46 20.52 -5.95 8.94
N PRO A 47 21.49 -5.15 8.45
CA PRO A 47 21.60 -4.84 7.02
C PRO A 47 21.76 -6.11 6.19
N ALA A 48 21.17 -6.13 5.00
CA ALA A 48 21.35 -7.25 4.08
C ALA A 48 22.81 -7.33 3.59
N GLU A 49 23.27 -8.56 3.33
CA GLU A 49 24.54 -8.82 2.66
C GLU A 49 24.26 -9.63 1.39
N CYS A 50 25.13 -9.53 0.39
CA CYS A 50 25.03 -10.38 -0.80
C CYS A 50 25.42 -11.83 -0.45
N LYS A 51 24.51 -12.78 -0.67
CA LYS A 51 24.71 -14.20 -0.34
C LYS A 51 24.20 -15.11 -1.46
N VAL A 52 24.91 -16.23 -1.66
CA VAL A 52 24.49 -17.37 -2.48
C VAL A 52 24.63 -18.63 -1.64
N ASP A 53 23.57 -19.42 -1.53
CA ASP A 53 23.50 -20.62 -0.69
C ASP A 53 24.00 -20.38 0.75
N GLY A 54 23.65 -19.21 1.30
CA GLY A 54 24.02 -18.77 2.65
C GLY A 54 25.47 -18.29 2.80
N SER A 55 26.30 -18.36 1.76
CA SER A 55 27.69 -17.90 1.77
C SER A 55 27.79 -16.47 1.24
N ASN A 56 28.57 -15.61 1.90
CA ASN A 56 28.79 -14.23 1.47
C ASN A 56 29.55 -14.20 0.13
N VAL A 57 29.05 -13.41 -0.82
CA VAL A 57 29.64 -13.20 -2.15
C VAL A 57 29.66 -11.71 -2.48
N ASN A 58 30.37 -11.31 -3.54
CA ASN A 58 30.24 -9.96 -4.07
C ASN A 58 28.89 -9.80 -4.82
N ILE A 59 28.48 -8.55 -5.03
CA ILE A 59 27.20 -8.23 -5.68
C ILE A 59 27.10 -8.76 -7.12
N ASP A 60 28.22 -8.76 -7.86
CA ASP A 60 28.25 -9.23 -9.26
C ASP A 60 27.95 -10.72 -9.36
N ASP A 61 28.51 -11.52 -8.44
CA ASP A 61 28.29 -12.97 -8.42
C ASP A 61 26.88 -13.31 -7.93
N ALA A 62 26.32 -12.54 -6.99
CA ALA A 62 24.92 -12.68 -6.60
C ALA A 62 23.95 -12.35 -7.76
N ILE A 63 24.21 -11.27 -8.52
CA ILE A 63 23.44 -10.89 -9.70
C ILE A 63 23.52 -11.97 -10.79
N LYS A 64 24.72 -12.51 -11.07
CA LYS A 64 24.89 -13.60 -12.05
C LYS A 64 24.13 -14.85 -11.67
N GLU A 65 24.16 -15.26 -10.39
CA GLU A 65 23.40 -16.43 -9.94
C GLU A 65 21.89 -16.18 -10.02
N ALA A 66 21.41 -14.99 -9.63
CA ALA A 66 20.01 -14.61 -9.79
C ALA A 66 19.55 -14.67 -11.25
N ALA A 67 20.32 -14.10 -12.18
CA ALA A 67 20.03 -14.16 -13.61
C ALA A 67 20.03 -15.61 -14.14
N SER A 68 21.00 -16.42 -13.71
CA SER A 68 21.07 -17.84 -14.07
C SER A 68 19.84 -18.64 -13.61
N ILE A 69 19.37 -18.40 -12.38
CA ILE A 69 18.14 -19.01 -11.86
C ILE A 69 16.93 -18.59 -12.70
N LEU A 70 16.75 -17.29 -12.93
CA LEU A 70 15.61 -16.76 -13.69
C LEU A 70 15.60 -17.24 -15.15
N LYS A 71 16.77 -17.32 -15.79
CA LYS A 71 16.92 -17.81 -17.16
C LYS A 71 16.56 -19.28 -17.32
N ASN A 72 16.83 -20.10 -16.30
CA ASN A 72 16.57 -21.54 -16.32
C ASN A 72 15.17 -21.90 -15.78
N ALA A 73 14.45 -20.94 -15.19
CA ALA A 73 13.09 -21.13 -14.68
C ALA A 73 12.08 -21.19 -15.83
N SER A 74 11.14 -22.14 -15.74
CA SER A 74 10.04 -22.29 -16.70
C SER A 74 8.83 -21.44 -16.32
N ASN A 75 8.61 -21.23 -15.02
CA ASN A 75 7.50 -20.45 -14.48
C ASN A 75 7.98 -19.56 -13.32
N PRO A 76 8.86 -18.58 -13.57
CA PRO A 76 9.33 -17.67 -12.52
C PRO A 76 8.20 -16.77 -12.01
N LEU A 77 8.27 -16.40 -10.73
CA LEU A 77 7.44 -15.39 -10.08
C LEU A 77 8.27 -14.15 -9.72
N ILE A 78 7.77 -12.96 -9.99
CA ILE A 78 8.29 -11.68 -9.49
C ILE A 78 7.24 -11.09 -8.55
N PHE A 79 7.63 -10.81 -7.29
CA PHE A 79 6.70 -10.39 -6.26
C PHE A 79 7.22 -9.28 -5.35
N GLY A 80 6.35 -8.33 -4.97
CA GLY A 80 6.64 -7.31 -3.96
C GLY A 80 6.55 -5.90 -4.51
N MET A 81 7.68 -5.24 -4.77
CA MET A 81 7.85 -3.95 -5.44
C MET A 81 7.13 -2.71 -4.83
N GLY A 82 6.19 -2.86 -3.90
CA GLY A 82 5.49 -1.73 -3.28
C GLY A 82 6.36 -0.89 -2.33
N ASN A 83 7.61 -1.33 -2.05
CA ASN A 83 8.65 -0.56 -1.37
C ASN A 83 9.84 -0.21 -2.28
N SER A 84 9.62 -0.15 -3.60
CA SER A 84 10.61 0.25 -4.59
C SER A 84 10.16 1.52 -5.32
N THR A 85 11.09 2.23 -5.96
CA THR A 85 10.78 3.42 -6.78
C THR A 85 9.96 3.03 -8.02
N THR A 86 9.27 4.00 -8.62
CA THR A 86 8.57 3.83 -9.90
C THR A 86 9.49 3.30 -10.99
N SER A 87 10.74 3.75 -11.06
CA SER A 87 11.71 3.29 -12.06
C SER A 87 12.10 1.82 -11.85
N ALA A 88 12.35 1.39 -10.61
CA ALA A 88 12.60 -0.01 -10.28
C ALA A 88 11.36 -0.89 -10.58
N GLN A 89 10.16 -0.41 -10.30
CA GLN A 89 8.91 -1.10 -10.64
C GLN A 89 8.78 -1.33 -12.15
N LYS A 90 9.01 -0.29 -12.97
CA LYS A 90 9.00 -0.42 -14.44
C LYS A 90 10.04 -1.42 -14.94
N LYS A 91 11.23 -1.46 -14.33
CA LYS A 91 12.24 -2.48 -14.62
C LYS A 91 11.83 -3.90 -14.22
N ALA A 92 11.16 -4.07 -13.09
CA ALA A 92 10.61 -5.37 -12.70
C ALA A 92 9.52 -5.85 -13.68
N ILE A 93 8.68 -4.94 -14.19
CA ILE A 93 7.67 -5.24 -15.22
C ILE A 93 8.34 -5.64 -16.55
N GLU A 94 9.37 -4.90 -16.97
CA GLU A 94 10.17 -5.23 -18.16
C GLU A 94 10.81 -6.62 -18.04
N LEU A 95 11.43 -6.90 -16.89
CA LEU A 95 12.00 -8.20 -16.56
C LEU A 95 10.95 -9.32 -16.63
N ALA A 96 9.76 -9.11 -16.04
CA ALA A 96 8.67 -10.09 -16.08
C ALA A 96 8.26 -10.42 -17.52
N LYS A 97 8.21 -9.41 -18.39
CA LYS A 97 7.91 -9.58 -19.81
C LYS A 97 9.01 -10.36 -20.54
N THR A 98 10.29 -10.08 -20.26
CA THR A 98 11.42 -10.80 -20.86
C THR A 98 11.46 -12.28 -20.45
N THR A 99 11.10 -12.60 -19.21
CA THR A 99 11.18 -13.97 -18.67
C THR A 99 9.84 -14.71 -18.69
N ASN A 100 8.79 -14.14 -19.27
CA ASN A 100 7.40 -14.66 -19.20
C ASN A 100 6.97 -15.02 -17.76
N ALA A 101 7.42 -14.22 -16.78
CA ALA A 101 7.18 -14.45 -15.37
C ALA A 101 5.73 -14.09 -14.99
N TYR A 102 5.23 -14.75 -13.96
CA TYR A 102 4.13 -14.21 -13.17
C TYR A 102 4.64 -12.96 -12.44
N ILE A 103 3.82 -11.91 -12.39
CA ILE A 103 4.09 -10.69 -11.66
C ILE A 103 2.90 -10.35 -10.77
N ASP A 104 3.18 -10.15 -9.48
CA ASP A 104 2.16 -9.88 -8.48
C ASP A 104 2.73 -9.00 -7.36
N ASP A 105 1.87 -8.39 -6.56
CA ASP A 105 2.29 -7.63 -5.39
C ASP A 105 1.32 -7.87 -4.23
N THR A 106 1.52 -7.14 -3.13
CA THR A 106 0.63 -7.31 -1.98
C THR A 106 -0.77 -6.74 -2.22
N SER A 107 -0.99 -5.88 -3.22
CA SER A 107 -2.32 -5.34 -3.54
C SER A 107 -3.32 -6.46 -3.89
N SER A 108 -2.86 -7.61 -4.38
CA SER A 108 -3.69 -8.79 -4.70
C SER A 108 -4.45 -9.40 -3.51
N PHE A 109 -3.97 -9.14 -2.29
CA PHE A 109 -4.65 -9.50 -1.03
C PHE A 109 -4.74 -8.31 -0.07
N CYS A 110 -4.71 -7.08 -0.59
CA CYS A 110 -4.72 -5.85 0.21
C CYS A 110 -5.73 -4.85 -0.37
N GLN A 111 -5.29 -3.66 -0.82
CA GLN A 111 -6.18 -2.60 -1.32
C GLN A 111 -6.45 -2.66 -2.83
N GLY A 112 -5.94 -3.68 -3.54
CA GLY A 112 -6.01 -3.79 -5.00
C GLY A 112 -7.41 -3.57 -5.59
N PRO A 113 -8.47 -4.24 -5.09
CA PRO A 113 -9.83 -4.07 -5.64
C PRO A 113 -10.34 -2.62 -5.61
N VAL A 114 -9.94 -1.84 -4.60
CA VAL A 114 -10.30 -0.42 -4.49
C VAL A 114 -9.51 0.42 -5.48
N ILE A 115 -8.21 0.14 -5.63
CA ILE A 115 -7.33 0.85 -6.56
C ILE A 115 -7.78 0.60 -8.00
N GLU A 116 -8.11 -0.64 -8.35
CA GLU A 116 -8.69 -1.02 -9.64
C GLU A 116 -10.00 -0.28 -9.92
N ALA A 117 -10.91 -0.21 -8.93
CA ALA A 117 -12.16 0.54 -9.08
C ALA A 117 -11.95 2.07 -9.24
N ILE A 118 -10.91 2.63 -8.63
CA ILE A 118 -10.54 4.05 -8.82
C ILE A 118 -9.96 4.27 -10.21
N LEU A 119 -9.04 3.41 -10.66
CA LEU A 119 -8.42 3.51 -11.98
C LEU A 119 -9.43 3.32 -13.12
N GLY A 120 -10.46 2.49 -12.90
CA GLY A 120 -11.56 2.29 -13.84
C GLY A 120 -12.71 3.33 -13.71
N ASP A 121 -12.49 4.45 -13.04
CA ASP A 121 -13.47 5.54 -12.83
C ASP A 121 -14.80 5.10 -12.17
N ARG A 122 -14.81 3.95 -11.48
CA ARG A 122 -16.00 3.42 -10.81
C ARG A 122 -16.23 4.04 -9.44
N ILE A 123 -15.17 4.59 -8.84
CA ILE A 123 -15.19 5.24 -7.53
C ILE A 123 -14.53 6.61 -7.64
N LYS A 124 -15.28 7.65 -7.28
CA LYS A 124 -14.76 9.01 -7.18
C LYS A 124 -13.71 9.11 -6.06
N THR A 125 -12.53 9.64 -6.37
CA THR A 125 -11.43 9.86 -5.42
C THR A 125 -11.04 11.35 -5.35
N CYS A 126 -10.10 11.71 -4.48
CA CYS A 126 -9.55 13.05 -4.33
C CYS A 126 -8.11 12.99 -3.80
N THR A 127 -7.42 14.11 -3.75
CA THR A 127 -6.10 14.24 -3.11
C THR A 127 -6.22 14.44 -1.59
N LEU A 128 -5.18 14.08 -0.83
CA LEU A 128 -5.09 14.36 0.61
C LEU A 128 -5.06 15.87 0.90
N ASP A 129 -4.57 16.68 -0.02
CA ASP A 129 -4.61 18.14 0.10
C ASP A 129 -6.02 18.69 -0.08
N GLU A 130 -6.85 18.11 -0.94
CA GLU A 130 -8.28 18.42 -1.00
C GLU A 130 -9.02 17.96 0.26
N VAL A 131 -8.67 16.81 0.82
CA VAL A 131 -9.24 16.38 2.12
C VAL A 131 -8.89 17.40 3.21
N LYS A 132 -7.62 17.83 3.26
CA LYS A 132 -7.15 18.87 4.16
C LYS A 132 -7.92 20.17 3.94
N ASP A 133 -8.07 20.62 2.71
CA ASP A 133 -8.66 21.93 2.44
C ASP A 133 -10.18 21.97 2.59
N TYR A 134 -10.87 20.88 2.27
CA TYR A 134 -12.30 20.89 2.05
C TYR A 134 -13.09 19.84 2.82
N SER A 135 -12.51 18.76 3.37
CA SER A 135 -13.36 17.71 3.97
C SER A 135 -14.05 18.15 5.27
N ASP A 136 -15.39 18.11 5.32
CA ASP A 136 -16.18 18.36 6.54
C ASP A 136 -16.67 17.08 7.23
N VAL A 137 -16.74 15.97 6.50
CA VAL A 137 -17.09 14.65 7.06
C VAL A 137 -16.06 13.62 6.61
N ILE A 138 -15.36 13.02 7.57
CA ILE A 138 -14.32 12.02 7.33
C ILE A 138 -14.74 10.72 8.00
N VAL A 139 -14.87 9.65 7.21
CA VAL A 139 -15.21 8.31 7.68
C VAL A 139 -13.98 7.43 7.60
N TYR A 140 -13.55 6.88 8.73
CA TYR A 140 -12.56 5.80 8.79
C TYR A 140 -13.30 4.47 8.89
N TRP A 141 -13.33 3.71 7.80
CA TRP A 141 -14.08 2.45 7.74
C TRP A 141 -13.11 1.26 7.64
N GLY A 142 -13.08 0.44 8.69
CA GLY A 142 -12.16 -0.69 8.82
C GLY A 142 -10.70 -0.23 8.79
N ALA A 143 -10.44 0.98 9.24
CA ALA A 143 -9.15 1.66 9.15
C ALA A 143 -8.73 2.23 10.51
N ASP A 144 -7.48 1.98 10.88
CA ASP A 144 -6.83 2.60 12.04
C ASP A 144 -5.56 3.36 11.63
N PRO A 145 -5.71 4.52 10.95
CA PRO A 145 -4.59 5.37 10.57
C PRO A 145 -3.69 5.77 11.74
N SER A 146 -4.20 5.90 12.96
CA SER A 146 -3.36 6.23 14.13
C SER A 146 -2.20 5.24 14.33
N ASN A 147 -2.40 3.97 13.96
CA ASN A 147 -1.38 2.93 14.05
C ASN A 147 -0.76 2.55 12.69
N SER A 148 -1.52 2.62 11.59
CA SER A 148 -1.04 2.22 10.25
C SER A 148 -0.37 3.36 9.46
N HIS A 149 -0.87 4.58 9.64
CA HIS A 149 -0.50 5.80 8.92
C HIS A 149 -0.44 6.99 9.89
N PRO A 150 0.50 7.01 10.85
CA PRO A 150 0.35 7.78 12.10
C PRO A 150 0.16 9.29 11.92
N ARG A 151 0.63 9.86 10.81
CA ARG A 151 0.47 11.29 10.50
C ARG A 151 -0.74 11.62 9.62
N HIS A 152 -1.55 10.64 9.23
CA HIS A 152 -2.70 10.85 8.34
C HIS A 152 -3.69 11.86 8.94
N LEU A 153 -4.08 11.65 10.20
CA LEU A 153 -4.99 12.55 10.92
C LEU A 153 -4.38 13.92 11.17
N SER A 154 -3.10 13.97 11.55
CA SER A 154 -2.44 15.22 11.94
C SER A 154 -2.03 16.10 10.77
N LYS A 155 -1.66 15.49 9.64
CA LYS A 155 -1.11 16.20 8.48
C LYS A 155 -2.15 16.49 7.41
N TYR A 156 -3.08 15.57 7.16
CA TYR A 156 -3.96 15.66 5.99
C TYR A 156 -5.44 15.69 6.30
N THR A 157 -5.93 14.99 7.32
CA THR A 157 -7.39 14.77 7.41
C THR A 157 -8.08 15.49 8.56
N TYR A 158 -7.93 15.01 9.78
CA TYR A 158 -8.79 15.46 10.88
C TYR A 158 -8.31 16.75 11.54
N PHE A 159 -7.09 16.78 12.06
CA PHE A 159 -6.60 17.92 12.85
C PHE A 159 -6.17 19.18 12.07
N PRO A 160 -5.67 19.12 10.82
CA PRO A 160 -5.12 20.31 10.19
C PRO A 160 -6.23 21.31 9.81
N ARG A 161 -5.88 22.60 9.83
CA ARG A 161 -6.73 23.65 9.25
C ARG A 161 -6.52 23.69 7.74
N GLY A 162 -7.64 23.67 7.02
CA GLY A 162 -7.68 23.73 5.56
C GLY A 162 -8.25 25.04 5.04
N LYS A 163 -8.16 25.30 3.74
CA LYS A 163 -8.74 26.51 3.11
C LYS A 163 -10.17 26.83 3.57
N GLU A 164 -11.05 25.83 3.65
CA GLU A 164 -12.43 26.02 4.12
C GLU A 164 -12.69 25.42 5.51
N ARG A 165 -11.64 24.99 6.21
CA ARG A 165 -11.72 24.33 7.53
C ARG A 165 -10.86 25.07 8.55
N GLN A 166 -11.04 26.39 8.62
CA GLN A 166 -10.21 27.32 9.38
C GLN A 166 -10.52 27.32 10.89
N ARG A 167 -11.73 26.93 11.29
CA ARG A 167 -12.14 26.84 12.70
C ARG A 167 -11.66 25.56 13.38
N GLY A 168 -10.87 24.75 12.68
CA GLY A 168 -10.28 23.53 13.20
C GLY A 168 -11.25 22.35 13.22
N TRP A 169 -10.77 21.25 13.77
CA TRP A 169 -11.49 19.97 13.83
C TRP A 169 -12.64 19.98 14.84
N GLU A 170 -12.61 20.92 15.78
CA GLU A 170 -13.61 21.12 16.83
C GLU A 170 -14.95 21.62 16.28
N GLU A 171 -14.92 22.40 15.20
CA GLU A 171 -16.11 23.04 14.62
C GLU A 171 -16.38 22.66 13.16
N ASP A 172 -15.33 22.53 12.33
CA ASP A 172 -15.48 22.39 10.88
C ASP A 172 -15.47 20.93 10.40
N ARG A 173 -15.13 19.97 11.27
CA ARG A 173 -14.98 18.56 10.87
C ARG A 173 -15.69 17.59 11.77
N THR A 174 -16.29 16.59 11.13
CA THR A 174 -16.87 15.42 11.76
C THR A 174 -16.04 14.20 11.39
N ALA A 175 -15.38 13.58 12.37
CA ALA A 175 -14.74 12.28 12.19
C ALA A 175 -15.68 11.15 12.66
N ILE A 176 -15.82 10.12 11.83
CA ILE A 176 -16.65 8.94 12.08
C ILE A 176 -15.76 7.71 11.97
N CYS A 177 -15.89 6.76 12.89
CA CYS A 177 -15.20 5.48 12.79
C CYS A 177 -16.22 4.35 12.73
N ILE A 178 -16.07 3.46 11.75
CA ILE A 178 -16.83 2.22 11.61
C ILE A 178 -15.81 1.08 11.66
N ASP A 179 -15.83 0.30 12.73
CA ASP A 179 -14.82 -0.75 12.97
C ASP A 179 -15.38 -1.81 13.94
N VAL A 180 -14.79 -3.00 13.95
CA VAL A 180 -15.16 -4.08 14.88
C VAL A 180 -14.62 -3.85 16.28
N ARG A 181 -13.57 -3.03 16.42
CA ARG A 181 -12.91 -2.71 17.69
C ARG A 181 -12.78 -1.22 17.91
N LYS A 182 -12.71 -0.81 19.17
CA LYS A 182 -12.43 0.58 19.56
C LYS A 182 -10.91 0.84 19.47
N SER A 183 -10.43 1.15 18.27
CA SER A 183 -9.04 1.53 17.99
C SER A 183 -8.69 2.93 18.51
N ASP A 184 -7.42 3.33 18.42
CA ASP A 184 -7.00 4.70 18.77
C ASP A 184 -7.67 5.74 17.86
N THR A 185 -7.86 5.41 16.57
CA THR A 185 -8.66 6.25 15.66
C THR A 185 -10.11 6.33 16.12
N ALA A 186 -10.72 5.23 16.59
CA ALA A 186 -12.07 5.24 17.13
C ALA A 186 -12.20 6.07 18.42
N ILE A 187 -11.16 6.07 19.27
CA ILE A 187 -11.10 6.92 20.47
C ILE A 187 -11.15 8.40 20.08
N ILE A 188 -10.39 8.79 19.04
CA ILE A 188 -10.40 10.17 18.52
C ILE A 188 -11.78 10.55 17.98
N CYS A 189 -12.49 9.64 17.31
CA CYS A 189 -13.85 9.88 16.81
C CYS A 189 -14.92 10.00 17.92
N GLY A 190 -14.58 9.62 19.17
CA GLY A 190 -15.43 9.83 20.33
C GLY A 190 -16.79 9.11 20.24
N ASP A 191 -17.87 9.89 20.28
CA ASP A 191 -19.25 9.41 20.23
C ASP A 191 -19.68 8.91 18.85
N LYS A 192 -18.92 9.25 17.80
CA LYS A 192 -19.17 8.86 16.40
C LYS A 192 -18.46 7.57 16.02
N PHE A 193 -18.36 6.66 16.99
CA PHE A 193 -17.90 5.30 16.77
C PHE A 193 -19.09 4.34 16.59
N TYR A 194 -19.10 3.67 15.45
CA TYR A 194 -20.09 2.69 15.05
C TYR A 194 -19.45 1.31 15.06
N GLN A 195 -19.53 0.66 16.22
CA GLN A 195 -19.07 -0.71 16.34
C GLN A 195 -20.01 -1.67 15.62
N ILE A 196 -19.46 -2.51 14.75
CA ILE A 196 -20.17 -3.59 14.06
C ILE A 196 -19.51 -4.95 14.33
N PRO A 197 -20.23 -6.07 14.21
CA PRO A 197 -19.58 -7.38 14.23
C PRO A 197 -18.67 -7.58 13.01
N PRO A 198 -17.70 -8.50 13.08
CA PRO A 198 -16.99 -8.97 11.90
C PRO A 198 -17.96 -9.46 10.82
N GLN A 199 -17.66 -9.21 9.55
CA GLN A 199 -18.47 -9.61 8.39
C GLN A 199 -19.81 -8.88 8.24
N ALA A 200 -20.06 -7.83 9.02
CA ALA A 200 -21.32 -7.08 8.97
C ALA A 200 -21.27 -5.84 8.05
N ASP A 201 -20.13 -5.57 7.42
CA ASP A 201 -19.90 -4.36 6.63
C ASP A 201 -20.81 -4.22 5.42
N GLU A 202 -21.01 -5.30 4.64
CA GLU A 202 -21.93 -5.29 3.48
C GLU A 202 -23.38 -5.05 3.93
N GLU A 203 -23.81 -5.68 5.02
CA GLU A 203 -25.16 -5.48 5.55
C GLU A 203 -25.36 -4.03 6.04
N LEU A 204 -24.35 -3.42 6.66
CA LEU A 204 -24.39 -2.01 7.04
C LEU A 204 -24.42 -1.09 5.81
N ILE A 205 -23.64 -1.40 4.77
CA ILE A 205 -23.66 -0.69 3.48
C ILE A 205 -25.07 -0.68 2.90
N ASP A 206 -25.74 -1.83 2.85
CA ASP A 206 -27.12 -1.93 2.32
C ASP A 206 -28.12 -1.14 3.17
N ALA A 207 -27.97 -1.19 4.49
CA ALA A 207 -28.79 -0.40 5.40
C ALA A 207 -28.57 1.11 5.19
N LEU A 208 -27.33 1.57 4.98
CA LEU A 208 -27.03 2.97 4.66
C LEU A 208 -27.61 3.38 3.30
N VAL A 209 -27.50 2.54 2.28
CA VAL A 209 -28.09 2.79 0.96
C VAL A 209 -29.62 2.92 1.06
N ALA A 210 -30.27 2.06 1.84
CA ALA A 210 -31.70 2.13 2.13
C ALA A 210 -32.06 3.45 2.85
N ALA A 211 -31.31 3.82 3.89
CA ALA A 211 -31.52 5.05 4.65
C ALA A 211 -31.35 6.31 3.78
N LEU A 212 -30.29 6.38 2.97
CA LEU A 212 -30.04 7.48 2.02
C LEU A 212 -31.13 7.58 0.94
N SER A 213 -31.82 6.48 0.67
CA SER A 213 -32.97 6.41 -0.25
C SER A 213 -34.33 6.67 0.45
N GLY A 214 -34.33 7.07 1.72
CA GLY A 214 -35.56 7.35 2.49
C GLY A 214 -36.34 6.11 2.94
N LYS A 215 -35.73 4.92 2.88
CA LYS A 215 -36.30 3.67 3.38
C LYS A 215 -35.85 3.42 4.82
N VAL A 216 -36.62 2.61 5.56
CA VAL A 216 -36.23 2.21 6.92
C VAL A 216 -35.05 1.23 6.85
N PRO A 217 -33.87 1.58 7.41
CA PRO A 217 -32.73 0.67 7.42
C PRO A 217 -32.97 -0.49 8.40
N LYS A 218 -32.43 -1.65 8.06
CA LYS A 218 -32.49 -2.85 8.91
C LYS A 218 -31.17 -3.60 8.79
N VAL A 219 -30.70 -4.09 9.93
CA VAL A 219 -29.57 -5.02 10.03
C VAL A 219 -29.90 -6.15 11.01
N SER A 220 -29.22 -7.28 10.87
CA SER A 220 -29.41 -8.50 11.67
C SER A 220 -28.72 -8.43 13.02
N PHE A 221 -27.64 -7.65 13.13
CA PHE A 221 -26.80 -7.55 14.32
C PHE A 221 -27.27 -6.55 15.39
N GLY A 222 -28.55 -6.15 15.34
CA GLY A 222 -29.19 -5.41 16.43
C GLY A 222 -28.85 -3.91 16.52
N MET A 223 -28.18 -3.32 15.51
CA MET A 223 -28.07 -1.85 15.44
C MET A 223 -29.44 -1.25 15.09
N GLY A 224 -30.00 -0.47 16.02
CA GLY A 224 -31.34 0.11 15.84
C GLY A 224 -31.44 1.08 14.64
N PRO A 225 -32.57 1.13 13.92
CA PRO A 225 -32.73 1.97 12.72
C PRO A 225 -32.41 3.45 12.94
N LYS A 226 -32.71 3.98 14.14
CA LYS A 226 -32.41 5.36 14.53
C LYS A 226 -30.91 5.68 14.40
N LYS A 227 -30.04 4.78 14.86
CA LYS A 227 -28.58 4.99 14.83
C LYS A 227 -28.04 4.99 13.40
N ILE A 228 -28.59 4.14 12.52
CA ILE A 228 -28.24 4.09 11.10
C ILE A 228 -28.74 5.34 10.37
N LEU A 229 -29.96 5.80 10.67
CA LEU A 229 -30.51 7.05 10.12
C LEU A 229 -29.71 8.28 10.57
N GLU A 230 -29.23 8.31 11.82
CA GLU A 230 -28.33 9.36 12.31
C GLU A 230 -27.03 9.40 11.51
N LEU A 231 -26.40 8.24 11.28
CA LEU A 231 -25.22 8.13 10.43
C LEU A 231 -25.51 8.61 9.00
N ALA A 232 -26.55 8.08 8.35
CA ALA A 232 -26.94 8.47 7.00
C ALA A 232 -27.24 9.97 6.87
N ASN A 233 -27.84 10.59 7.89
CA ASN A 233 -28.09 12.03 7.92
C ASN A 233 -26.80 12.86 8.04
N MET A 234 -25.80 12.39 8.79
CA MET A 234 -24.48 13.05 8.83
C MET A 234 -23.81 12.98 7.46
N LEU A 235 -23.82 11.80 6.83
CA LEU A 235 -23.24 11.60 5.49
C LEU A 235 -23.96 12.49 4.47
N LYS A 236 -25.29 12.49 4.43
CA LYS A 236 -26.08 13.30 3.50
C LYS A 236 -25.82 14.81 3.60
N LYS A 237 -25.42 15.32 4.78
CA LYS A 237 -25.14 16.74 5.00
C LYS A 237 -23.72 17.16 4.63
N ALA A 238 -22.83 16.22 4.31
CA ALA A 238 -21.47 16.53 3.93
C ALA A 238 -21.44 17.41 2.67
N LYS A 239 -20.61 18.45 2.68
CA LYS A 239 -20.30 19.25 1.49
C LYS A 239 -19.14 18.64 0.72
N PHE A 240 -18.19 18.05 1.44
CA PHE A 240 -17.08 17.28 0.92
C PHE A 240 -16.83 16.13 1.90
N GLY A 241 -17.48 15.00 1.63
CA GLY A 241 -17.28 13.78 2.37
C GLY A 241 -16.06 13.01 1.88
N THR A 242 -15.35 12.36 2.80
CA THR A 242 -14.23 11.46 2.49
C THR A 242 -14.41 10.15 3.23
N ILE A 243 -14.32 9.02 2.54
CA ILE A 243 -14.22 7.69 3.16
C ILE A 243 -12.78 7.19 2.99
N CYS A 244 -12.09 7.03 4.11
CA CYS A 244 -10.80 6.37 4.21
C CYS A 244 -11.03 4.88 4.47
N VAL A 245 -10.80 4.05 3.45
CA VAL A 245 -11.10 2.61 3.49
C VAL A 245 -9.87 1.79 3.85
N GLY A 246 -9.96 1.03 4.93
CA GLY A 246 -8.91 0.13 5.40
C GLY A 246 -9.24 -1.35 5.15
N LEU A 247 -8.28 -2.20 5.51
CA LEU A 247 -8.38 -3.66 5.30
C LEU A 247 -9.50 -4.32 6.10
N GLY A 248 -9.93 -3.72 7.21
CA GLY A 248 -11.07 -4.24 7.98
C GLY A 248 -12.35 -4.32 7.14
N LEU A 249 -12.58 -3.31 6.28
CA LEU A 249 -13.70 -3.31 5.34
C LEU A 249 -13.42 -4.25 4.16
N ILE A 250 -12.25 -4.13 3.54
CA ILE A 250 -11.93 -4.88 2.31
C ILE A 250 -11.93 -6.39 2.53
N TYR A 251 -11.46 -6.87 3.68
CA TYR A 251 -11.52 -8.29 4.01
C TYR A 251 -12.91 -8.75 4.47
N SER A 252 -13.82 -7.82 4.75
CA SER A 252 -15.17 -8.14 5.19
C SER A 252 -16.18 -8.25 4.05
N ILE A 253 -15.90 -7.65 2.89
CA ILE A 253 -16.79 -7.66 1.73
C ILE A 253 -16.32 -8.71 0.71
N PRO A 254 -17.24 -9.36 -0.02
CA PRO A 254 -16.87 -10.41 -0.98
C PRO A 254 -16.10 -9.87 -2.19
N ASP A 255 -16.41 -8.65 -2.59
CA ASP A 255 -15.80 -7.90 -3.69
C ASP A 255 -16.02 -6.39 -3.47
N VAL A 256 -15.65 -5.55 -4.45
CA VAL A 256 -15.76 -4.08 -4.35
C VAL A 256 -17.18 -3.55 -4.60
N GLU A 257 -18.12 -4.37 -5.06
CA GLU A 257 -19.46 -3.92 -5.49
C GLU A 257 -20.30 -3.30 -4.37
N PRO A 258 -20.29 -3.79 -3.11
CA PRO A 258 -20.91 -3.09 -1.98
C PRO A 258 -20.40 -1.67 -1.82
N LEU A 259 -19.08 -1.48 -1.92
CA LEU A 259 -18.46 -0.17 -1.76
C LEU A 259 -18.82 0.77 -2.93
N VAL A 260 -18.79 0.27 -4.18
CA VAL A 260 -19.23 1.04 -5.37
C VAL A 260 -20.69 1.47 -5.22
N ARG A 261 -21.58 0.55 -4.78
CA ARG A 261 -23.00 0.83 -4.54
C ARG A 261 -23.19 1.95 -3.51
N LEU A 262 -22.45 1.91 -2.40
CA LEU A 262 -22.48 2.97 -1.39
C LEU A 262 -22.00 4.30 -1.98
N MET A 263 -20.85 4.31 -2.66
CA MET A 263 -20.24 5.52 -3.21
C MET A 263 -21.14 6.20 -4.25
N ASN A 264 -21.78 5.41 -5.13
CA ASN A 264 -22.78 5.91 -6.07
C ASN A 264 -23.96 6.54 -5.34
N LYS A 265 -24.53 5.85 -4.35
CA LYS A 265 -25.66 6.35 -3.58
C LYS A 265 -25.34 7.63 -2.82
N LEU A 266 -24.14 7.74 -2.24
CA LEU A 266 -23.68 8.94 -1.55
C LEU A 266 -23.55 10.11 -2.52
N ASN A 267 -22.99 9.89 -3.71
CA ASN A 267 -22.80 10.95 -4.71
C ASN A 267 -24.10 11.35 -5.45
N GLU A 268 -25.18 10.58 -5.34
CA GLU A 268 -26.53 11.02 -5.75
C GLU A 268 -27.11 12.09 -4.81
N VAL A 269 -26.72 12.10 -3.54
CA VAL A 269 -27.39 12.90 -2.49
C VAL A 269 -26.44 13.85 -1.73
N SER A 270 -25.15 13.75 -1.98
CA SER A 270 -24.05 14.51 -1.36
C SER A 270 -22.83 14.45 -2.29
N ASN A 271 -21.64 14.81 -1.82
CA ASN A 271 -20.39 14.82 -2.57
C ASN A 271 -19.32 14.04 -1.79
N PHE A 272 -19.09 12.78 -2.16
CA PHE A 272 -18.19 11.87 -1.46
C PHE A 272 -17.05 11.38 -2.33
N HIS A 273 -15.88 11.33 -1.72
CA HIS A 273 -14.64 10.83 -2.31
C HIS A 273 -14.10 9.68 -1.46
N LEU A 274 -13.32 8.81 -2.08
CA LEU A 274 -12.71 7.68 -1.41
C LEU A 274 -11.18 7.76 -1.46
N ILE A 275 -10.54 7.48 -0.32
CA ILE A 275 -9.10 7.30 -0.19
C ILE A 275 -8.82 5.85 0.22
N PRO A 276 -8.08 5.06 -0.59
CA PRO A 276 -7.63 3.74 -0.16
C PRO A 276 -6.48 3.90 0.84
N MET A 277 -6.59 3.26 2.00
CA MET A 277 -5.54 3.29 3.04
C MET A 277 -4.42 2.28 2.71
N VAL A 278 -3.71 2.55 1.61
CA VAL A 278 -2.61 1.74 1.06
C VAL A 278 -1.43 1.71 2.02
N GLY A 279 -0.84 0.54 2.30
CA GLY A 279 0.17 0.38 3.36
C GLY A 279 1.61 0.73 2.95
N GLN A 280 2.13 0.05 1.92
CA GLN A 280 3.50 0.22 1.42
C GLN A 280 3.62 1.53 0.65
N TYR A 281 4.81 2.17 0.68
CA TYR A 281 4.91 3.57 0.26
C TYR A 281 4.62 3.80 -1.23
N ASN A 282 4.82 2.78 -2.07
CA ASN A 282 4.64 2.86 -3.51
C ASN A 282 3.87 1.67 -4.10
N MET A 283 3.04 0.97 -3.30
CA MET A 283 2.14 -0.07 -3.82
C MET A 283 1.25 0.49 -4.93
N ARG A 284 0.63 1.66 -4.69
CA ARG A 284 -0.20 2.32 -5.70
C ARG A 284 0.61 2.67 -6.97
N GLY A 285 1.90 2.95 -6.85
CA GLY A 285 2.78 3.15 -8.01
C GLY A 285 2.95 1.88 -8.83
N PHE A 286 3.14 0.72 -8.18
CA PHE A 286 3.23 -0.55 -8.88
C PHE A 286 1.93 -0.86 -9.63
N ASP A 287 0.79 -0.70 -8.94
CA ASP A 287 -0.54 -0.91 -9.53
C ASP A 287 -0.77 -0.03 -10.77
N HIS A 288 -0.38 1.25 -10.71
CA HIS A 288 -0.48 2.19 -11.84
C HIS A 288 0.43 1.79 -13.00
N ASN A 289 1.69 1.46 -12.71
CA ASN A 289 2.66 1.08 -13.74
C ASN A 289 2.24 -0.21 -14.46
N LEU A 290 1.77 -1.23 -13.72
CA LEU A 290 1.32 -2.47 -14.35
C LEU A 290 0.03 -2.27 -15.14
N HIS A 291 -0.87 -1.42 -14.64
CA HIS A 291 -2.11 -1.10 -15.35
C HIS A 291 -1.84 -0.33 -16.65
N GLU A 292 -0.87 0.60 -16.67
CA GLU A 292 -0.45 1.29 -17.89
C GLU A 292 0.06 0.30 -18.96
N GLU A 293 0.80 -0.73 -18.55
CA GLU A 293 1.38 -1.72 -19.46
C GLU A 293 0.39 -2.84 -19.88
N THR A 294 -0.55 -3.22 -19.02
CA THR A 294 -1.35 -4.45 -19.21
C THR A 294 -2.86 -4.26 -19.12
N GLY A 295 -3.33 -3.14 -18.57
CA GLY A 295 -4.73 -2.94 -18.15
C GLY A 295 -5.10 -3.62 -16.82
N TYR A 296 -4.16 -4.29 -16.15
CA TYR A 296 -4.36 -4.95 -14.86
C TYR A 296 -3.39 -4.42 -13.80
N ILE A 297 -3.79 -4.42 -12.54
CA ILE A 297 -2.98 -3.83 -11.45
C ILE A 297 -2.04 -4.83 -10.75
N ASN A 298 -2.32 -6.13 -10.84
CA ASN A 298 -1.58 -7.22 -10.19
C ASN A 298 -1.90 -8.56 -10.86
N ARG A 299 -1.45 -9.70 -10.30
CA ARG A 299 -1.82 -11.06 -10.72
C ARG A 299 -1.79 -11.25 -12.25
N ALA A 300 -0.68 -10.89 -12.87
CA ALA A 300 -0.52 -10.94 -14.31
C ALA A 300 0.60 -11.90 -14.72
N ARG A 301 0.56 -12.40 -15.96
CA ARG A 301 1.67 -13.09 -16.61
C ARG A 301 1.72 -12.68 -18.06
N PHE A 302 2.90 -12.23 -18.49
CA PHE A 302 3.14 -11.92 -19.90
C PHE A 302 3.27 -13.20 -20.72
N GLN A 303 2.57 -13.25 -21.85
CA GLN A 303 2.72 -14.23 -22.92
C GLN A 303 3.11 -13.51 -24.22
N GLU A 304 3.51 -14.23 -25.27
CA GLU A 304 4.05 -13.62 -26.51
C GLU A 304 3.15 -12.53 -27.14
N SER A 305 1.83 -12.64 -26.99
CA SER A 305 0.86 -11.72 -27.60
C SER A 305 -0.33 -11.34 -26.70
N ASP A 306 -0.32 -11.76 -25.43
CA ASP A 306 -1.42 -11.52 -24.49
C ASP A 306 -0.90 -11.44 -23.05
N VAL A 307 -1.74 -10.98 -22.12
CA VAL A 307 -1.48 -10.99 -20.68
C VAL A 307 -2.52 -11.88 -20.02
N GLU A 308 -2.06 -13.00 -19.47
CA GLU A 308 -2.90 -13.82 -18.60
C GLU A 308 -3.11 -13.07 -17.28
N HIS A 309 -4.35 -12.93 -16.85
CA HIS A 309 -4.70 -12.27 -15.60
C HIS A 309 -5.79 -13.05 -14.85
N GLY A 310 -5.71 -13.03 -13.53
CA GLY A 310 -6.76 -13.54 -12.66
C GLY A 310 -6.21 -14.19 -11.38
N PRO A 311 -7.10 -14.73 -10.53
CA PRO A 311 -6.70 -15.35 -9.26
C PRO A 311 -5.60 -16.41 -9.41
N GLN A 312 -5.59 -17.16 -10.52
CA GLN A 312 -4.60 -18.20 -10.82
C GLN A 312 -3.17 -17.66 -10.96
N CYS A 313 -3.01 -16.36 -11.22
CA CYS A 313 -1.72 -15.69 -11.32
C CYS A 313 -1.29 -15.03 -9.99
N SER A 314 -2.08 -15.15 -8.92
CA SER A 314 -1.72 -14.59 -7.61
C SER A 314 -0.66 -15.41 -6.91
N ILE A 315 0.21 -14.78 -6.13
CA ILE A 315 1.22 -15.47 -5.32
C ILE A 315 0.60 -16.58 -4.44
N VAL A 316 -0.59 -16.32 -3.89
CA VAL A 316 -1.28 -17.28 -3.03
C VAL A 316 -1.64 -18.54 -3.80
N GLU A 317 -2.25 -18.39 -4.98
CA GLU A 317 -2.64 -19.51 -5.82
C GLU A 317 -1.44 -20.23 -6.42
N LEU A 318 -0.46 -19.48 -6.94
CA LEU A 318 0.76 -20.03 -7.54
C LEU A 318 1.55 -20.90 -6.57
N LEU A 319 1.69 -20.46 -5.31
CA LEU A 319 2.33 -21.25 -4.26
C LEU A 319 1.45 -22.44 -3.85
N ARG A 320 0.13 -22.24 -3.69
CA ARG A 320 -0.82 -23.30 -3.32
C ARG A 320 -0.81 -24.45 -4.32
N THR A 321 -0.76 -24.15 -5.61
CA THR A 321 -0.75 -25.15 -6.69
C THR A 321 0.65 -25.59 -7.10
N LYS A 322 1.70 -25.05 -6.46
CA LYS A 322 3.12 -25.28 -6.81
C LYS A 322 3.39 -25.05 -8.30
N SER A 323 2.81 -24.00 -8.86
CA SER A 323 2.89 -23.68 -10.30
C SER A 323 4.16 -22.95 -10.70
N VAL A 324 4.94 -22.46 -9.73
CA VAL A 324 6.16 -21.68 -9.94
C VAL A 324 7.39 -22.49 -9.53
N ASP A 325 8.50 -22.28 -10.23
CA ASP A 325 9.76 -23.01 -10.02
C ASP A 325 10.95 -22.11 -9.61
N ALA A 326 10.74 -20.80 -9.54
CA ALA A 326 11.65 -19.82 -8.96
C ALA A 326 10.86 -18.56 -8.53
N ALA A 327 11.37 -17.82 -7.55
CA ALA A 327 10.77 -16.55 -7.14
C ALA A 327 11.80 -15.45 -6.91
N LEU A 328 11.59 -14.28 -7.51
CA LEU A 328 12.28 -13.03 -7.23
C LEU A 328 11.38 -12.15 -6.35
N ILE A 329 11.81 -11.91 -5.12
CA ILE A 329 11.08 -11.12 -4.13
C ILE A 329 11.80 -9.78 -3.92
N ILE A 330 11.10 -8.67 -4.13
CA ILE A 330 11.69 -7.32 -4.13
C ILE A 330 11.02 -6.46 -3.06
N GLY A 331 11.78 -6.01 -2.06
CA GLY A 331 11.31 -5.11 -1.01
C GLY A 331 10.07 -5.61 -0.24
N SER A 332 9.93 -6.93 -0.08
CA SER A 332 8.75 -7.59 0.49
C SER A 332 9.17 -8.83 1.28
N ASP A 333 8.34 -9.21 2.27
CA ASP A 333 8.58 -10.36 3.16
C ASP A 333 7.39 -11.34 3.15
N PRO A 334 7.14 -12.07 2.04
CA PRO A 334 6.03 -13.03 1.91
C PRO A 334 6.04 -14.12 2.99
N MET A 335 7.21 -14.51 3.51
CA MET A 335 7.30 -15.45 4.63
C MET A 335 6.67 -14.93 5.92
N SER A 336 6.61 -13.60 6.10
CA SER A 336 5.94 -12.96 7.23
C SER A 336 4.51 -12.53 6.92
N SER A 337 4.18 -12.22 5.67
CA SER A 337 2.89 -11.62 5.30
C SER A 337 1.85 -12.61 4.79
N LEU A 338 2.26 -13.79 4.27
CA LEU A 338 1.35 -14.82 3.79
C LEU A 338 0.96 -15.81 4.91
N PRO A 339 -0.17 -16.54 4.77
CA PRO A 339 -0.48 -17.66 5.65
C PRO A 339 0.67 -18.67 5.66
N GLY A 340 1.06 -19.14 6.85
CA GLY A 340 2.26 -19.98 7.01
C GLY A 340 2.24 -21.29 6.22
N THR A 341 1.06 -21.81 5.87
CA THR A 341 0.92 -22.99 4.98
C THR A 341 1.23 -22.68 3.52
N ILE A 342 1.02 -21.44 3.09
CA ILE A 342 1.32 -20.97 1.73
C ILE A 342 2.78 -20.51 1.66
N ALA A 343 3.23 -19.73 2.64
CA ALA A 343 4.59 -19.21 2.71
C ALA A 343 5.66 -20.31 2.63
N LYS A 344 5.44 -21.45 3.29
CA LYS A 344 6.38 -22.58 3.30
C LYS A 344 6.71 -23.15 1.92
N GLU A 345 5.82 -22.99 0.95
CA GLU A 345 6.05 -23.46 -0.43
C GLU A 345 7.23 -22.73 -1.08
N LEU A 346 7.58 -21.52 -0.62
CA LEU A 346 8.80 -20.82 -1.05
C LEU A 346 10.09 -21.56 -0.68
N LEU A 347 10.06 -22.48 0.30
CA LEU A 347 11.24 -23.26 0.69
C LEU A 347 11.59 -24.37 -0.31
N ASP A 348 10.64 -24.75 -1.17
CA ASP A 348 10.80 -25.84 -2.14
C ASP A 348 11.34 -25.33 -3.50
N ILE A 349 11.50 -24.01 -3.67
CA ILE A 349 11.99 -23.38 -4.90
C ILE A 349 13.16 -22.43 -4.62
N PRO A 350 14.05 -22.16 -5.59
CA PRO A 350 15.05 -21.12 -5.47
C PRO A 350 14.39 -19.73 -5.33
N VAL A 351 14.60 -19.12 -4.16
CA VAL A 351 14.16 -17.74 -3.86
C VAL A 351 15.34 -16.79 -4.00
N ILE A 352 15.15 -15.71 -4.76
CA ILE A 352 16.03 -14.56 -4.88
C ILE A 352 15.37 -13.41 -4.12
N THR A 353 16.14 -12.68 -3.33
CA THR A 353 15.66 -11.48 -2.61
C THR A 353 16.49 -10.26 -2.97
N ILE A 354 15.82 -9.12 -3.15
CA ILE A 354 16.43 -7.78 -3.21
C ILE A 354 15.82 -6.99 -2.05
N ASP A 355 16.62 -6.68 -1.03
CA ASP A 355 16.15 -5.98 0.17
C ASP A 355 17.32 -5.25 0.87
N PRO A 356 17.11 -4.07 1.47
CA PRO A 356 18.12 -3.42 2.31
C PRO A 356 18.36 -4.12 3.65
N CYS A 357 17.42 -4.94 4.10
CA CYS A 357 17.43 -5.56 5.42
C CYS A 357 17.34 -7.08 5.36
N VAL A 358 17.84 -7.74 6.40
CA VAL A 358 17.53 -9.14 6.65
C VAL A 358 16.06 -9.28 7.05
N THR A 359 15.31 -10.15 6.35
CA THR A 359 13.90 -10.45 6.56
C THR A 359 13.69 -11.95 6.78
N MET A 360 12.47 -12.38 7.12
CA MET A 360 12.18 -13.81 7.24
C MET A 360 12.35 -14.53 5.90
N THR A 361 12.02 -13.85 4.81
CA THR A 361 12.20 -14.33 3.44
C THR A 361 13.68 -14.40 3.05
N SER A 362 14.46 -13.32 3.26
CA SER A 362 15.87 -13.32 2.84
C SER A 362 16.76 -14.29 3.61
N ARG A 363 16.42 -14.60 4.88
CA ARG A 363 17.08 -15.68 5.65
C ARG A 363 16.94 -17.08 5.05
N LYS A 364 15.96 -17.27 4.17
CA LYS A 364 15.67 -18.54 3.48
C LYS A 364 15.94 -18.47 1.98
N ALA A 365 16.39 -17.31 1.48
CA ALA A 365 16.68 -17.14 0.08
C ALA A 365 17.91 -17.96 -0.33
N LYS A 366 17.85 -18.52 -1.54
CA LYS A 366 19.01 -19.08 -2.20
C LYS A 366 20.00 -17.97 -2.59
N VAL A 367 19.46 -16.85 -3.07
CA VAL A 367 20.23 -15.64 -3.38
C VAL A 367 19.67 -14.45 -2.62
N ALA A 368 20.50 -13.77 -1.85
CA ALA A 368 20.16 -12.48 -1.26
C ALA A 368 21.05 -11.41 -1.90
N ILE A 369 20.44 -10.32 -2.38
CA ILE A 369 21.13 -9.17 -2.95
C ILE A 369 20.78 -7.97 -2.07
N ALA A 370 21.81 -7.36 -1.49
CA ALA A 370 21.64 -6.14 -0.71
C ALA A 370 21.33 -4.98 -1.65
N SER A 371 20.31 -4.19 -1.32
CA SER A 371 20.00 -2.93 -2.01
C SER A 371 19.95 -1.76 -1.05
N VAL A 372 19.93 -0.55 -1.58
CA VAL A 372 19.81 0.66 -0.76
C VAL A 372 18.37 1.01 -0.41
N THR A 373 18.17 1.71 0.70
CA THR A 373 16.86 2.13 1.18
C THR A 373 16.36 3.35 0.41
N SER A 374 15.35 3.16 -0.43
CA SER A 374 14.67 4.26 -1.14
C SER A 374 14.17 5.36 -0.21
N GLY A 375 14.48 6.61 -0.55
CA GLY A 375 14.19 7.82 0.23
C GLY A 375 15.25 8.17 1.27
N SER A 376 16.03 7.20 1.75
CA SER A 376 17.16 7.45 2.65
C SER A 376 18.45 7.54 1.84
N GLU A 377 18.74 6.53 1.03
CA GLU A 377 20.03 6.30 0.39
C GLU A 377 19.99 6.51 -1.13
N CYS A 378 18.84 6.25 -1.76
CA CYS A 378 18.57 6.64 -3.15
C CYS A 378 17.31 7.49 -3.29
N GLY A 379 17.25 8.29 -4.35
CA GLY A 379 16.09 9.06 -4.75
C GLY A 379 15.19 8.31 -5.73
N GLY A 380 14.10 8.93 -6.14
CA GLY A 380 13.19 8.39 -7.14
C GLY A 380 11.82 9.05 -7.08
N THR A 381 10.84 8.39 -7.69
CA THR A 381 9.43 8.79 -7.63
C THR A 381 8.58 7.67 -7.05
N ALA A 382 7.45 8.05 -6.45
CA ALA A 382 6.41 7.15 -5.97
C ALA A 382 5.03 7.79 -6.10
N ILE A 383 3.98 6.97 -6.17
CA ILE A 383 2.59 7.42 -6.17
C ILE A 383 2.03 7.26 -4.76
N ARG A 384 1.72 8.38 -4.12
CA ARG A 384 1.11 8.46 -2.78
C ARG A 384 -0.27 7.79 -2.79
N MET A 385 -0.78 7.40 -1.62
CA MET A 385 -2.07 6.70 -1.48
C MET A 385 -3.27 7.38 -2.14
N ASP A 386 -3.20 8.69 -2.39
CA ASP A 386 -4.23 9.51 -3.03
C ASP A 386 -4.03 9.69 -4.55
N GLY A 387 -2.96 9.13 -5.12
CA GLY A 387 -2.67 9.17 -6.55
C GLY A 387 -1.74 10.30 -6.97
N VAL A 388 -1.25 11.10 -6.02
CA VAL A 388 -0.26 12.15 -6.31
C VAL A 388 1.12 11.52 -6.49
N GLU A 389 1.77 11.82 -7.61
CA GLU A 389 3.18 11.49 -7.80
C GLU A 389 4.06 12.40 -6.93
N VAL A 390 5.02 11.80 -6.23
CA VAL A 390 5.95 12.47 -5.33
C VAL A 390 7.37 12.08 -5.72
N GLU A 391 8.17 13.09 -6.06
CA GLU A 391 9.60 12.95 -6.25
C GLU A 391 10.34 13.13 -4.91
N PHE A 392 11.38 12.33 -4.69
CA PHE A 392 12.20 12.42 -3.51
C PHE A 392 13.68 12.21 -3.81
N LYS A 393 14.52 12.91 -3.06
CA LYS A 393 15.98 12.84 -3.14
C LYS A 393 16.52 12.00 -1.97
N PRO A 394 17.71 11.39 -2.11
CA PRO A 394 18.35 10.70 -0.99
C PRO A 394 18.70 11.68 0.13
N MET A 395 18.52 11.25 1.37
CA MET A 395 18.95 11.97 2.57
C MET A 395 20.45 11.79 2.82
N ILE A 396 20.97 10.58 2.60
CA ILE A 396 22.38 10.19 2.74
C ILE A 396 22.76 9.37 1.50
N PRO A 397 23.29 10.01 0.44
CA PRO A 397 23.70 9.29 -0.76
C PRO A 397 24.80 8.25 -0.47
N THR A 398 24.74 7.12 -1.18
CA THR A 398 25.74 6.03 -1.16
C THR A 398 26.07 5.59 -2.59
N ASP A 399 27.18 4.85 -2.74
CA ASP A 399 27.60 4.21 -4.01
C ASP A 399 27.04 2.78 -4.14
N ASP A 400 26.34 2.28 -3.12
CA ASP A 400 25.66 0.98 -3.15
C ASP A 400 24.46 1.00 -4.12
N LEU A 401 24.10 -0.17 -4.65
CA LEU A 401 23.13 -0.26 -5.74
C LEU A 401 21.68 -0.17 -5.26
N SER A 402 20.88 0.56 -6.03
CA SER A 402 19.42 0.60 -5.92
C SER A 402 18.75 -0.64 -6.53
N ASP A 403 17.48 -0.86 -6.18
CA ASP A 403 16.65 -1.91 -6.79
C ASP A 403 16.64 -1.80 -8.33
N GLU A 404 16.58 -0.58 -8.87
CA GLU A 404 16.58 -0.32 -10.31
C GLU A 404 17.89 -0.77 -10.99
N GLU A 405 19.03 -0.41 -10.39
CA GLU A 405 20.35 -0.79 -10.92
C GLU A 405 20.57 -2.30 -10.84
N ILE A 406 20.17 -2.92 -9.73
CA ILE A 406 20.24 -4.38 -9.57
C ILE A 406 19.39 -5.07 -10.63
N LEU A 407 18.13 -4.65 -10.80
CA LEU A 407 17.22 -5.22 -11.81
C LEU A 407 17.77 -5.04 -13.23
N SER A 408 18.31 -3.86 -13.55
CA SER A 408 18.91 -3.60 -14.86
C SER A 408 20.09 -4.53 -15.13
N ARG A 409 20.96 -4.75 -14.13
CA ARG A 409 22.10 -5.67 -14.26
C ARG A 409 21.70 -7.14 -14.31
N ILE A 410 20.61 -7.54 -13.65
CA ILE A 410 20.03 -8.88 -13.80
C ILE A 410 19.56 -9.06 -15.24
N MET A 411 18.81 -8.08 -15.78
CA MET A 411 18.32 -8.13 -17.16
C MET A 411 19.44 -8.21 -18.20
N GLU A 412 20.54 -7.47 -18.00
CA GLU A 412 21.74 -7.55 -18.87
C GLU A 412 22.42 -8.93 -18.84
N ALA A 413 22.23 -9.69 -17.77
CA ALA A 413 22.86 -11.00 -17.55
C ALA A 413 21.97 -12.20 -17.97
N LEU A 414 20.71 -11.98 -18.33
CA LEU A 414 19.81 -12.99 -18.92
C LEU A 414 20.25 -13.35 -20.34
#